data_AF-A0A929SMB2-F1
#
_entry.id   AF-A0A929SMB2-F1
#
_cell.length_a   1.000
_cell.length_b   1.000
_cell.length_c   1.000
_cell.angle_alpha   90.00
_cell.angle_beta   90.00
_cell.angle_gamma   90.00
#
_symmetry.space_group_name_H-M   'P 1'
#
loop_
_entity.id
_entity.type
_entity.pdbx_description
1 polymer ?
#
loop_
_entity_poly.entity_id
_entity_poly.type
_entity_poly.pdbx_seq_one_letter_code
_entity_poly.pdbx_strand_id
1 'polypeptide(L)'
;MKKWFFVVISIVILIILVAIFFYTREYKNTKNKKINNYNFIKSNENTITNNNTIINNENNILNNNDVQDLKERSIKNVKMEIKEGTLNKNGASIIIKDTNLYPFSYGYWFKIEKKVNNNWQEPKIINHKYSFPALGFNINNTGKFETNVKWTDLYGALDKGTYRLIKSVDDNEGKEIYFSVEFNITE
;
A
#
# COMPACT_ATOMS: atom_id res chain seq x y z
N MET A 1 35.93 15.69 -38.46
CA MET A 1 35.32 15.89 -37.14
C MET A 1 36.34 16.51 -36.20
N LYS A 2 35.99 17.59 -35.48
CA LYS A 2 36.95 18.34 -34.66
C LYS A 2 37.34 17.50 -33.43
N LYS A 3 38.64 17.41 -33.11
CA LYS A 3 39.15 16.62 -31.96
C LYS A 3 38.45 16.96 -30.63
N TRP A 4 38.00 18.20 -30.48
CA TRP A 4 37.22 18.66 -29.32
C TRP A 4 35.86 17.95 -29.15
N PHE A 5 35.26 17.46 -30.23
CA PHE A 5 33.99 16.72 -30.20
C PHE A 5 34.12 15.41 -29.39
N PHE A 6 35.22 14.68 -29.57
CA PHE A 6 35.48 13.44 -28.81
C PHE A 6 35.74 13.72 -27.33
N VAL A 7 36.35 14.86 -27.00
CA VAL A 7 36.57 15.28 -25.62
C VAL A 7 35.24 15.56 -24.92
N VAL A 8 34.32 16.25 -25.59
CA VAL A 8 32.97 16.54 -25.04
C VAL A 8 32.17 15.25 -24.84
N ILE A 9 32.18 14.33 -25.82
CA ILE A 9 31.52 13.01 -25.68
C ILE A 9 32.08 12.24 -24.48
N SER A 10 33.41 12.25 -24.30
CA SER A 10 34.05 11.53 -23.19
C SER A 10 33.64 12.07 -21.82
N ILE A 11 33.45 13.39 -21.70
CA ILE A 11 33.00 14.02 -20.44
C ILE A 11 31.55 13.65 -20.14
N VAL A 12 30.67 13.62 -21.15
CA VAL A 12 29.26 13.23 -20.98
C VAL A 12 29.14 11.77 -20.53
N ILE A 13 29.91 10.87 -21.13
CA ILE A 13 29.94 9.44 -20.75
C ILE A 13 30.39 9.29 -19.29
N LEU A 14 31.40 10.05 -18.85
CA LEU A 14 31.89 10.01 -17.48
C LEU A 14 30.81 10.44 -16.47
N ILE A 15 30.04 11.49 -16.77
CA ILE A 15 28.94 11.97 -15.91
C ILE A 15 27.86 10.90 -15.76
N ILE A 16 27.51 10.21 -16.85
CA ILE A 16 26.51 9.13 -16.83
C ILE A 16 26.99 7.96 -15.96
N LEU A 17 28.26 7.56 -16.09
CA LEU A 17 28.83 6.49 -15.27
C LEU A 17 28.86 6.85 -13.77
N VAL A 18 29.17 8.11 -13.45
CA VAL A 18 29.13 8.61 -12.07
C VAL A 18 27.70 8.59 -11.52
N ALA A 19 26.69 9.00 -12.30
CA ALA A 19 25.30 8.95 -11.88
C ALA A 19 24.82 7.49 -11.62
N ILE A 20 25.21 6.54 -12.47
CA ILE A 20 24.93 5.11 -12.29
C ILE A 20 25.62 4.59 -11.02
N PHE A 21 26.86 5.01 -10.76
CA PHE A 21 27.59 4.63 -9.55
C PHE A 21 26.90 5.13 -8.27
N PHE A 22 26.46 6.38 -8.24
CA PHE A 22 25.70 6.91 -7.09
C PHE A 22 24.35 6.21 -6.91
N TYR A 23 23.62 5.96 -8.00
CA TYR A 23 22.34 5.24 -7.95
C TYR A 23 22.49 3.81 -7.40
N THR A 24 23.50 3.07 -7.87
CA THR A 24 23.75 1.69 -7.41
C THR A 24 24.24 1.64 -5.96
N ARG A 25 24.96 2.66 -5.48
CA ARG A 25 25.38 2.81 -4.09
C ARG A 25 24.19 3.04 -3.15
N GLU A 26 23.28 3.95 -3.49
CA GLU A 26 22.06 4.21 -2.69
C GLU A 26 21.14 2.98 -2.61
N TYR A 27 20.97 2.26 -3.72
CA TYR A 27 20.20 1.00 -3.76
C TYR A 27 20.79 -0.08 -2.83
N LYS A 28 22.13 -0.23 -2.81
CA LYS A 28 22.81 -1.17 -1.91
C LYS A 28 22.67 -0.76 -0.44
N ASN A 29 22.79 0.53 -0.13
CA ASN A 29 22.67 1.04 1.25
C ASN A 29 21.27 0.81 1.83
N THR A 30 20.21 1.02 1.05
CA THR A 30 18.83 0.74 1.47
C THR A 30 18.58 -0.76 1.70
N LYS A 31 19.10 -1.63 0.83
CA LYS A 31 19.03 -3.09 1.02
C LYS A 31 19.78 -3.55 2.28
N ASN A 32 20.98 -3.03 2.52
CA ASN A 32 21.78 -3.39 3.70
C ASN A 32 21.16 -2.89 5.01
N LYS A 33 20.59 -1.67 5.03
CA LYS A 33 19.83 -1.16 6.17
C LYS A 33 18.63 -2.06 6.49
N LYS A 34 17.94 -2.59 5.47
CA LYS A 34 16.83 -3.54 5.63
C LYS A 34 17.28 -4.90 6.18
N ILE A 35 18.40 -5.43 5.69
CA ILE A 35 18.98 -6.70 6.18
C ILE A 35 19.42 -6.57 7.63
N ASN A 36 20.09 -5.47 7.99
CA ASN A 36 20.55 -5.25 9.36
C ASN A 36 19.39 -5.08 10.34
N ASN A 37 18.31 -4.39 9.93
CA ASN A 37 17.13 -4.23 10.78
C ASN A 37 16.37 -5.56 10.95
N TYR A 38 16.26 -6.37 9.89
CA TYR A 38 15.71 -7.73 9.98
C TYR A 38 16.55 -8.61 10.92
N ASN A 39 17.88 -8.56 10.79
CA ASN A 39 18.79 -9.35 11.64
C ASN A 39 18.75 -8.91 13.11
N PHE A 40 18.59 -7.62 13.39
CA PHE A 40 18.45 -7.08 14.76
C PHE A 40 17.13 -7.49 15.42
N ILE A 41 16.03 -7.51 14.67
CA ILE A 41 14.73 -8.00 15.17
C ILE A 41 14.82 -9.50 15.46
N LYS A 42 15.40 -10.28 14.54
CA LYS A 42 15.59 -11.73 14.70
C LYS A 42 16.51 -12.10 15.87
N SER A 43 17.54 -11.30 16.17
CA SER A 43 18.42 -11.56 17.32
C SER A 43 17.74 -11.28 18.66
N ASN A 44 16.90 -10.24 18.73
CA ASN A 44 16.21 -9.87 19.97
C ASN A 44 15.07 -10.84 20.31
N GLU A 45 14.44 -11.46 19.31
CA GLU A 45 13.45 -12.53 19.50
C GLU A 45 14.10 -13.79 20.09
N ASN A 46 15.33 -14.13 19.70
CA ASN A 46 16.04 -15.31 20.21
C ASN A 46 16.56 -15.17 21.65
N THR A 47 16.72 -13.95 22.18
CA THR A 47 17.26 -13.73 23.54
C THR A 47 16.20 -13.73 24.64
N ILE A 48 14.91 -13.68 24.32
CA ILE A 48 13.83 -13.61 25.33
C ILE A 48 13.30 -15.01 25.72
N THR A 49 13.74 -16.09 25.07
CA THR A 49 13.19 -17.43 25.32
C THR A 49 14.25 -18.52 25.30
N ASN A 50 15.30 -18.40 26.11
CA ASN A 50 16.19 -19.55 26.38
C ASN A 50 16.86 -19.46 27.76
N ASN A 51 16.04 -19.57 28.80
CA ASN A 51 16.46 -20.27 30.01
C ASN A 51 15.63 -21.53 30.10
N ASN A 52 16.07 -22.61 29.43
CA ASN A 52 16.19 -23.95 30.00
C ASN A 52 16.67 -24.98 28.97
N THR A 53 17.74 -25.69 29.38
CA THR A 53 18.19 -27.03 28.96
C THR A 53 18.82 -27.23 27.58
N ILE A 54 20.14 -27.45 27.61
CA ILE A 54 20.96 -28.15 26.61
C ILE A 54 20.78 -29.66 26.81
N ILE A 55 20.33 -30.42 25.79
CA ILE A 55 20.69 -31.85 25.61
C ILE A 55 20.80 -32.17 24.10
N ASN A 56 21.90 -32.83 23.74
CA ASN A 56 22.30 -33.31 22.41
C ASN A 56 21.53 -34.57 21.98
N ASN A 57 21.19 -34.72 20.70
CA ASN A 57 21.65 -35.78 19.77
C ASN A 57 20.71 -35.96 18.56
N GLU A 58 21.35 -36.40 17.49
CA GLU A 58 20.90 -36.57 16.10
C GLU A 58 19.66 -37.45 15.92
N ASN A 59 18.91 -37.15 14.86
CA ASN A 59 17.70 -37.81 14.35
C ASN A 59 16.39 -37.43 15.04
N ASN A 60 15.76 -36.36 14.58
CA ASN A 60 14.31 -36.30 14.60
C ASN A 60 13.74 -35.59 13.37
N ILE A 61 12.80 -36.29 12.75
CA ILE A 61 11.92 -35.86 11.67
C ILE A 61 11.43 -34.44 11.97
N LEU A 62 11.55 -33.54 10.99
CA LEU A 62 11.06 -32.17 11.08
C LEU A 62 9.55 -32.20 11.34
N ASN A 63 9.18 -32.05 12.62
CA ASN A 63 7.80 -31.82 13.01
C ASN A 63 7.34 -30.53 12.33
N ASN A 64 6.34 -30.65 11.46
CA ASN A 64 5.61 -29.55 10.83
C ASN A 64 4.80 -28.73 11.85
N ASN A 65 5.46 -28.18 12.86
CA ASN A 65 4.85 -27.25 13.83
C ASN A 65 5.53 -25.87 13.83
N ASP A 66 6.51 -25.64 12.97
CA ASP A 66 7.02 -24.28 12.67
C ASP A 66 6.07 -23.56 11.69
N VAL A 67 4.75 -23.67 11.89
CA VAL A 67 3.77 -22.76 11.29
C VAL A 67 3.90 -21.45 12.03
N GLN A 68 4.94 -20.72 11.64
CA GLN A 68 4.99 -19.28 11.45
C GLN A 68 3.86 -18.53 12.16
N ASP A 69 4.18 -17.91 13.29
CA ASP A 69 3.33 -16.91 13.94
C ASP A 69 3.20 -15.68 13.01
N LEU A 70 2.39 -15.85 11.95
CA LEU A 70 2.05 -14.80 11.01
C LEU A 70 1.18 -13.82 11.78
N LYS A 71 1.76 -12.71 12.24
CA LYS A 71 0.99 -11.62 12.84
C LYS A 71 -0.18 -11.26 11.93
N GLU A 72 -1.39 -11.47 12.45
CA GLU A 72 -2.64 -11.18 11.76
C GLU A 72 -2.72 -9.72 11.35
N ARG A 73 -3.23 -9.46 10.14
CA ARG A 73 -3.51 -8.10 9.67
C ARG A 73 -4.77 -7.57 10.35
N SER A 74 -4.78 -6.29 10.70
CA SER A 74 -5.95 -5.61 11.26
C SER A 74 -6.30 -4.36 10.47
N ILE A 75 -7.60 -4.18 10.20
CA ILE A 75 -8.11 -2.97 9.55
C ILE A 75 -7.90 -1.70 10.40
N LYS A 76 -7.72 -1.85 11.72
CA LYS A 76 -7.41 -0.73 12.62
C LYS A 76 -6.07 -0.05 12.29
N ASN A 77 -5.17 -0.78 11.63
CA ASN A 77 -3.87 -0.28 11.15
C ASN A 77 -3.95 0.33 9.75
N VAL A 78 -5.15 0.45 9.18
CA VAL A 78 -5.40 1.05 7.87
C VAL A 78 -6.04 2.41 8.05
N LYS A 79 -5.46 3.44 7.44
CA LYS A 79 -6.01 4.79 7.38
C LYS A 79 -6.20 5.21 5.93
N MET A 80 -7.40 5.68 5.59
CA MET A 80 -7.71 6.26 4.29
C MET A 80 -8.00 7.75 4.44
N GLU A 81 -7.47 8.56 3.53
CA GLU A 81 -7.67 10.01 3.46
C GLU A 81 -7.93 10.45 2.02
N ILE A 82 -8.75 11.49 1.86
CA ILE A 82 -8.85 12.20 0.58
C ILE A 82 -7.60 13.07 0.43
N LYS A 83 -6.91 12.96 -0.71
CA LYS A 83 -5.74 13.78 -1.00
C LYS A 83 -6.16 15.24 -1.15
N GLU A 84 -5.51 16.11 -0.40
CA GLU A 84 -5.78 17.55 -0.41
C GLU A 84 -5.71 18.14 -1.82
N GLY A 85 -6.66 19.05 -2.13
CA GLY A 85 -6.74 19.72 -3.42
C GLY A 85 -7.28 18.88 -4.58
N THR A 86 -7.64 17.61 -4.36
CA THR A 86 -8.12 16.73 -5.46
C THR A 86 -9.65 16.53 -5.47
N LEU A 87 -10.32 16.79 -4.35
CA LEU A 87 -11.75 16.58 -4.20
C LEU A 87 -12.56 17.57 -5.02
N ASN A 88 -13.46 17.05 -5.86
CA ASN A 88 -14.48 17.82 -6.56
C ASN A 88 -15.71 16.94 -6.82
N LYS A 89 -16.78 17.51 -7.40
CA LYS A 89 -18.02 16.77 -7.68
C LYS A 89 -17.86 15.51 -8.55
N ASN A 90 -16.76 15.37 -9.30
CA ASN A 90 -16.53 14.26 -10.22
C ASN A 90 -15.64 13.14 -9.66
N GLY A 91 -14.83 13.44 -8.65
CA GLY A 91 -13.82 12.51 -8.17
C GLY A 91 -12.91 13.09 -7.10
N ALA A 92 -12.02 12.23 -6.61
CA ALA A 92 -10.91 12.60 -5.76
C ALA A 92 -9.77 11.58 -5.89
N SER A 93 -8.56 11.98 -5.56
CA SER A 93 -7.49 11.02 -5.26
C SER A 93 -7.59 10.61 -3.80
N ILE A 94 -7.37 9.33 -3.52
CA ILE A 94 -7.30 8.80 -2.15
C ILE A 94 -5.89 8.30 -1.85
N ILE A 95 -5.51 8.40 -0.57
CA ILE A 95 -4.29 7.80 -0.03
C ILE A 95 -4.70 6.82 1.05
N ILE A 96 -4.25 5.57 0.94
CA ILE A 96 -4.41 4.54 1.96
C ILE A 96 -3.04 4.23 2.54
N LYS A 97 -2.89 4.35 3.85
CA LYS A 97 -1.70 3.98 4.62
C LYS A 97 -2.03 2.73 5.41
N ASP A 98 -1.15 1.74 5.34
CA ASP A 98 -1.30 0.47 6.05
C ASP A 98 -0.02 0.21 6.85
N THR A 99 -0.15 0.11 8.17
CA THR A 99 0.96 -0.13 9.09
C THR A 99 1.00 -1.56 9.62
N ASN A 100 0.25 -2.49 9.02
CA ASN A 100 0.41 -3.92 9.32
C ASN A 100 1.81 -4.40 8.92
N LEU A 101 2.34 -5.41 9.63
CA LEU A 101 3.62 -6.04 9.28
C LEU A 101 3.57 -6.62 7.85
N TYR A 102 2.42 -7.18 7.50
CA TYR A 102 2.05 -7.57 6.15
C TYR A 102 0.84 -6.72 5.75
N PRO A 103 0.97 -5.71 4.90
CA PRO A 103 -0.17 -4.92 4.41
C PRO A 103 -1.21 -5.73 3.63
N PHE A 104 -2.44 -5.22 3.57
CA PHE A 104 -3.47 -5.72 2.66
C PHE A 104 -3.15 -5.42 1.19
N SER A 105 -3.82 -6.15 0.28
CA SER A 105 -3.89 -5.80 -1.14
C SER A 105 -5.06 -4.87 -1.40
N TYR A 106 -4.85 -3.83 -2.19
CA TYR A 106 -5.88 -2.84 -2.52
C TYR A 106 -6.23 -2.89 -4.00
N GLY A 107 -7.52 -2.80 -4.34
CA GLY A 107 -7.98 -2.77 -5.73
C GLY A 107 -8.63 -1.45 -6.14
N TYR A 108 -9.26 -1.41 -7.32
CA TYR A 108 -9.97 -0.23 -7.83
C TYR A 108 -11.41 -0.11 -7.35
N TRP A 109 -12.01 -1.19 -6.82
CA TRP A 109 -13.40 -1.19 -6.35
C TRP A 109 -13.68 -0.08 -5.34
N PHE A 110 -14.78 0.64 -5.48
CA PHE A 110 -15.24 1.61 -4.50
C PHE A 110 -16.76 1.67 -4.47
N LYS A 111 -17.30 2.20 -3.37
CA LYS A 111 -18.70 2.59 -3.24
C LYS A 111 -18.79 4.00 -2.65
N ILE A 112 -19.77 4.78 -3.08
CA ILE A 112 -20.11 6.09 -2.50
C ILE A 112 -21.45 5.98 -1.78
N GLU A 113 -21.55 6.60 -0.60
CA GLU A 113 -22.83 6.81 0.08
C GLU A 113 -22.98 8.25 0.53
N LYS A 114 -24.18 8.81 0.38
CA LYS A 114 -24.57 10.14 0.83
C LYS A 114 -25.24 10.05 2.20
N LYS A 115 -24.96 11.00 3.09
CA LYS A 115 -25.68 11.14 4.35
C LYS A 115 -27.00 11.89 4.12
N VAL A 116 -28.13 11.24 4.38
CA VAL A 116 -29.48 11.79 4.28
C VAL A 116 -30.24 11.44 5.56
N ASN A 117 -30.72 12.44 6.29
CA ASN A 117 -31.46 12.25 7.55
C ASN A 117 -30.72 11.30 8.53
N ASN A 118 -29.42 11.54 8.72
CA ASN A 118 -28.51 10.71 9.54
C ASN A 118 -28.29 9.26 9.07
N ASN A 119 -28.83 8.87 7.92
CA ASN A 119 -28.62 7.55 7.33
C ASN A 119 -27.71 7.65 6.10
N TRP A 120 -26.91 6.61 5.87
CA TRP A 120 -26.11 6.48 4.66
C TRP A 120 -26.92 5.82 3.56
N GLN A 121 -26.97 6.45 2.39
CA GLN A 121 -27.72 5.99 1.23
C GLN A 121 -26.84 6.03 0.00
N GLU A 122 -26.84 4.96 -0.77
CA GLU A 122 -26.12 4.92 -2.04
C GLU A 122 -26.81 5.85 -3.07
N PRO A 123 -26.07 6.77 -3.73
CA PRO A 123 -26.62 7.57 -4.81
C PRO A 123 -27.11 6.69 -5.97
N LYS A 124 -27.99 7.23 -6.81
CA LYS A 124 -28.48 6.52 -7.99
C LYS A 124 -27.31 6.13 -8.91
N ILE A 125 -27.18 4.84 -9.18
CA ILE A 125 -26.25 4.33 -10.20
C ILE A 125 -26.78 4.74 -11.58
N ILE A 126 -25.94 5.39 -12.38
CA ILE A 126 -26.28 5.82 -13.75
C ILE A 126 -25.73 4.86 -14.80
N ASN A 127 -24.74 4.03 -14.44
CA ASN A 127 -24.11 3.09 -15.35
C ASN A 127 -24.03 1.68 -14.73
N HIS A 128 -25.05 0.87 -15.00
CA HIS A 128 -25.11 -0.52 -14.52
C HIS A 128 -24.14 -1.48 -15.23
N LYS A 129 -23.48 -1.03 -16.32
CA LYS A 129 -22.48 -1.82 -17.04
C LYS A 129 -21.05 -1.49 -16.58
N TYR A 130 -20.89 -0.53 -15.68
CA TYR A 130 -19.59 -0.18 -15.13
C TYR A 130 -19.02 -1.37 -14.36
N SER A 131 -17.76 -1.71 -14.64
CA SER A 131 -17.03 -2.76 -13.95
C SER A 131 -15.68 -2.24 -13.48
N PHE A 132 -15.22 -2.79 -12.36
CA PHE A 132 -13.92 -2.47 -11.81
C PHE A 132 -12.87 -3.42 -12.38
N PRO A 133 -11.67 -2.93 -12.74
CA PRO A 133 -10.56 -3.82 -13.05
C PRO A 133 -10.24 -4.70 -11.84
N ALA A 134 -10.15 -6.01 -12.08
CA ALA A 134 -9.76 -7.01 -11.08
C ALA A 134 -8.23 -7.01 -10.88
N LEU A 135 -7.70 -5.91 -10.36
CA LEU A 135 -6.28 -5.72 -10.08
C LEU A 135 -6.07 -5.42 -8.59
N GLY A 136 -5.17 -6.15 -7.95
CA GLY A 136 -4.75 -5.95 -6.57
C GLY A 136 -3.31 -5.43 -6.48
N PHE A 137 -3.09 -4.43 -5.63
CA PHE A 137 -1.80 -3.79 -5.44
C PHE A 137 -1.26 -4.06 -4.03
N ASN A 138 -0.05 -4.62 -3.97
CA ASN A 138 0.73 -4.78 -2.74
C ASN A 138 1.56 -3.51 -2.48
N ILE A 139 1.49 -2.95 -1.27
CA ILE A 139 2.08 -1.63 -0.96
C ILE A 139 3.36 -1.71 -0.11
N ASN A 140 3.94 -2.90 0.03
CA ASN A 140 5.08 -3.18 0.92
C ASN A 140 6.32 -2.29 0.66
N ASN A 141 6.47 -1.73 -0.55
CA ASN A 141 7.62 -0.90 -0.92
C ASN A 141 7.36 0.61 -0.77
N THR A 142 6.10 1.05 -0.77
CA THR A 142 5.71 2.46 -0.73
C THR A 142 5.11 2.87 0.61
N GLY A 143 4.62 1.92 1.41
CA GLY A 143 3.88 2.16 2.65
C GLY A 143 2.52 2.83 2.44
N LYS A 144 2.14 3.09 1.18
CA LYS A 144 0.86 3.71 0.81
C LYS A 144 0.37 3.23 -0.55
N PHE A 145 -0.95 3.12 -0.68
CA PHE A 145 -1.66 3.04 -1.95
C PHE A 145 -2.24 4.41 -2.28
N GLU A 146 -2.05 4.87 -3.52
CA GLU A 146 -2.62 6.13 -3.99
C GLU A 146 -3.32 5.87 -5.32
N THR A 147 -4.59 6.26 -5.43
CA THR A 147 -5.36 6.08 -6.66
C THR A 147 -6.34 7.22 -6.87
N ASN A 148 -6.62 7.52 -8.14
CA ASN A 148 -7.72 8.40 -8.52
C ASN A 148 -9.02 7.61 -8.52
N VAL A 149 -10.05 8.18 -7.92
CA VAL A 149 -11.41 7.62 -7.90
C VAL A 149 -12.31 8.57 -8.67
N LYS A 150 -12.75 8.14 -9.84
CA LYS A 150 -13.64 8.88 -10.72
C LYS A 150 -15.04 8.28 -10.64
N TRP A 151 -15.84 8.77 -9.71
CA TRP A 151 -17.19 8.24 -9.49
C TRP A 151 -18.20 8.68 -10.55
N THR A 152 -17.88 9.67 -11.40
CA THR A 152 -18.77 10.07 -12.51
C THR A 152 -19.16 8.91 -13.43
N ASP A 153 -18.28 7.93 -13.58
CA ASP A 153 -18.50 6.83 -14.50
C ASP A 153 -19.55 5.82 -13.97
N LEU A 154 -19.85 5.89 -12.66
CA LEU A 154 -20.81 5.03 -11.96
C LEU A 154 -22.05 5.81 -11.46
N TYR A 155 -21.84 6.97 -10.82
CA TYR A 155 -22.88 7.77 -10.15
C TYR A 155 -23.15 9.13 -10.80
N GLY A 156 -22.33 9.57 -11.76
CA GLY A 156 -22.35 10.95 -12.25
C GLY A 156 -21.68 11.94 -11.29
N ALA A 157 -21.84 13.24 -11.56
CA ALA A 157 -21.37 14.28 -10.65
C ALA A 157 -22.23 14.27 -9.37
N LEU A 158 -21.59 14.38 -8.20
CA LEU A 158 -22.27 14.42 -6.92
C LEU A 158 -22.72 15.84 -6.59
N ASP A 159 -23.97 16.00 -6.15
CA ASP A 159 -24.46 17.27 -5.61
C ASP A 159 -23.84 17.60 -4.24
N LYS A 160 -24.01 18.84 -3.80
CA LYS A 160 -23.64 19.27 -2.44
C LYS A 160 -24.16 18.31 -1.36
N GLY A 161 -23.30 18.04 -0.38
CA GLY A 161 -23.64 17.19 0.77
C GLY A 161 -22.44 16.48 1.39
N THR A 162 -22.72 15.72 2.45
CA THR A 162 -21.76 14.85 3.12
C THR A 162 -21.83 13.45 2.54
N TYR A 163 -20.68 12.88 2.21
CA TYR A 163 -20.54 11.57 1.62
C TYR A 163 -19.47 10.76 2.35
N ARG A 164 -19.46 9.44 2.12
CA ARG A 164 -18.34 8.57 2.43
C ARG A 164 -17.94 7.75 1.21
N LEU A 165 -16.62 7.60 1.04
CA LEU A 165 -16.04 6.68 0.07
C LEU A 165 -15.65 5.41 0.82
N ILE A 166 -16.12 4.28 0.30
CA ILE A 166 -15.93 2.95 0.90
C ILE A 166 -15.01 2.14 0.00
N LYS A 167 -14.08 1.43 0.63
CA LYS A 167 -13.19 0.44 0.04
C LYS A 167 -13.35 -0.88 0.77
N SER A 168 -12.96 -1.96 0.11
CA SER A 168 -12.89 -3.29 0.71
C SER A 168 -11.50 -3.89 0.59
N VAL A 169 -11.22 -4.83 1.50
CA VAL A 169 -10.10 -5.76 1.48
C VAL A 169 -10.59 -7.10 1.99
N ASP A 170 -9.86 -8.17 1.69
CA ASP A 170 -10.10 -9.48 2.29
C ASP A 170 -9.32 -9.60 3.60
N ASP A 171 -9.99 -10.03 4.67
CA ASP A 171 -9.37 -10.25 5.98
C ASP A 171 -8.44 -11.49 5.99
N ASN A 172 -8.01 -11.92 7.18
CA ASN A 172 -7.10 -13.05 7.31
C ASN A 172 -7.77 -14.40 6.94
N GLU A 173 -9.10 -14.47 6.94
CA GLU A 173 -9.90 -15.64 6.57
C GLU A 173 -10.40 -15.57 5.12
N GLY A 174 -10.06 -14.49 4.39
CA GLY A 174 -10.53 -14.26 3.02
C GLY A 174 -11.94 -13.66 2.95
N LYS A 175 -12.49 -13.15 4.05
CA LYS A 175 -13.79 -12.49 4.08
C LYS A 175 -13.64 -11.01 3.75
N GLU A 176 -14.53 -10.51 2.89
CA GLU A 176 -14.54 -9.09 2.54
C GLU A 176 -14.94 -8.22 3.75
N ILE A 177 -14.11 -7.23 4.05
CA ILE A 177 -14.33 -6.23 5.09
C ILE A 177 -14.22 -4.81 4.51
N TYR A 178 -14.98 -3.88 5.08
CA TYR A 178 -15.10 -2.52 4.55
C TYR A 178 -14.53 -1.47 5.50
N PHE A 179 -13.98 -0.42 4.92
CA PHE A 179 -13.52 0.79 5.61
C PHE A 179 -13.84 2.02 4.75
N SER A 180 -13.91 3.19 5.38
CA SER A 180 -14.40 4.38 4.68
C SER A 180 -13.72 5.68 5.13
N VAL A 181 -13.84 6.70 4.30
CA VAL A 181 -13.45 8.08 4.59
C VAL A 181 -14.62 9.00 4.26
N GLU A 182 -14.96 9.89 5.19
CA GLU A 182 -16.00 10.90 4.99
C GLU A 182 -15.43 12.14 4.28
N PHE A 183 -16.24 12.79 3.45
CA PHE A 183 -15.91 14.03 2.76
C PHE A 183 -17.16 14.87 2.48
N ASN A 184 -16.95 16.15 2.18
CA ASN A 184 -18.05 17.06 1.85
C ASN A 184 -17.86 17.63 0.45
N ILE A 185 -18.92 17.60 -0.35
CA ILE A 185 -19.03 18.39 -1.58
C ILE A 185 -19.71 19.70 -1.20
N THR A 186 -19.03 20.82 -1.43
CA THR A 186 -19.49 22.16 -1.05
C THR A 186 -20.03 22.98 -2.22
N GLU A 187 -19.61 22.65 -3.45
CA GLU A 187 -19.89 23.35 -4.73
C GLU A 187 -20.09 22.36 -5.89
#